data_AF-A0A8G2L6K5-F1
#
_entry.id   AF-A0A8G2L6K5-F1
#
_cell.length_a   1.000
_cell.length_b   1.000
_cell.length_c   1.000
_cell.angle_alpha   90.00
_cell.angle_beta   90.00
_cell.angle_gamma   90.00
#
_symmetry.space_group_name_H-M   'P 1'
#
loop_
_entity.id
_entity.type
_entity.pdbx_description
1 polymer ?
#
loop_
_entity_poly.entity_id
_entity_poly.type
_entity_poly.pdbx_seq_one_letter_code
_entity_poly.pdbx_strand_id
1 'polypeptide(L)'
;MDEITRTIFRSWNWPNEEFNTFSTRPTPYNISKYNYINPGAVYKSWHILVDSGYIKKLALIPSNEIVARQVILIPGNSIKISKIFDRLSGIYFIESMHLGHIYESSGIFSINASWVFIIEILNSPLNILDKNIRIINDMLNNEYNILKITNYDYNFSMPDYLKDLYNSIAYKDIYDINLKVISDRIKKSVKTVNR
;
A
#
# COMPACT_ATOMS: atom_id res chain seq x y z
N MET A 1 10.42 -22.93 -10.48
CA MET A 1 9.48 -21.99 -11.13
C MET A 1 9.93 -21.77 -12.57
N ASP A 2 9.11 -22.21 -13.52
CA ASP A 2 9.35 -22.07 -14.96
C ASP A 2 9.26 -20.60 -15.42
N GLU A 3 9.71 -20.35 -16.64
CA GLU A 3 9.85 -18.99 -17.20
C GLU A 3 8.50 -18.27 -17.37
N ILE A 4 7.44 -19.00 -17.75
CA ILE A 4 6.09 -18.44 -17.86
C ILE A 4 5.60 -18.02 -16.48
N THR A 5 5.76 -18.87 -15.47
CA THR A 5 5.36 -18.55 -14.10
C THR A 5 6.15 -17.37 -13.52
N ARG A 6 7.47 -17.25 -13.82
CA ARG A 6 8.27 -16.08 -13.42
C ARG A 6 7.80 -14.78 -14.09
N THR A 7 7.47 -14.83 -15.38
CA THR A 7 6.96 -13.68 -16.14
C THR A 7 5.59 -13.23 -15.62
N ILE A 8 4.71 -14.16 -15.28
CA ILE A 8 3.41 -13.88 -14.66
C ILE A 8 3.61 -13.24 -13.28
N PHE A 9 4.49 -13.79 -12.44
CA PHE A 9 4.79 -13.23 -11.12
C PHE A 9 5.34 -11.79 -11.21
N ARG A 10 6.24 -11.51 -12.15
CA ARG A 10 6.76 -10.14 -12.37
C ARG A 10 5.70 -9.17 -12.87
N SER A 11 4.72 -9.64 -13.64
CA SER A 11 3.61 -8.83 -14.16
C SER A 11 2.66 -8.31 -13.07
N TRP A 12 2.81 -8.77 -11.82
CA TRP A 12 2.01 -8.32 -10.69
C TRP A 12 2.53 -7.05 -10.02
N ASN A 13 3.84 -6.77 -10.11
CA ASN A 13 4.50 -5.58 -9.52
C ASN A 13 4.55 -4.39 -10.50
N TRP A 14 3.51 -4.23 -11.31
CA TRP A 14 3.37 -3.14 -12.29
C TRP A 14 3.47 -1.76 -11.59
N PRO A 15 4.31 -0.85 -12.12
CA PRO A 15 3.86 0.01 -13.21
C PRO A 15 4.66 -0.22 -14.51
N ASN A 16 4.04 0.01 -15.67
CA ASN A 16 4.77 0.27 -16.90
C ASN A 16 5.20 1.73 -16.90
N GLU A 17 6.46 1.97 -17.21
CA GLU A 17 7.16 3.27 -17.19
C GLU A 17 6.61 4.30 -18.20
N GLU A 18 5.56 3.99 -18.97
CA GLU A 18 5.09 4.84 -20.08
C GLU A 18 3.63 5.34 -20.02
N PHE A 19 2.84 5.03 -18.99
CA PHE A 19 1.43 5.49 -18.97
C PHE A 19 0.97 5.97 -17.59
N ASN A 20 0.69 7.28 -17.48
CA ASN A 20 0.01 7.96 -16.36
C ASN A 20 -1.48 7.58 -16.21
N THR A 21 -1.89 6.39 -16.65
CA THR A 21 -3.25 5.90 -16.50
C THR A 21 -3.24 4.71 -15.56
N PHE A 22 -4.10 4.77 -14.53
CA PHE A 22 -4.29 3.71 -13.55
C PHE A 22 -4.25 2.34 -14.25
N SER A 23 -3.25 1.55 -13.88
CA SER A 23 -2.94 0.23 -14.40
C SER A 23 -4.22 -0.54 -14.69
N THR A 24 -4.38 -1.01 -15.94
CA THR A 24 -5.34 -2.07 -16.22
C THR A 24 -5.03 -3.21 -15.25
N ARG A 25 -6.01 -3.59 -14.40
CA ARG A 25 -5.87 -4.65 -13.39
C ARG A 25 -5.03 -5.80 -13.98
N PRO A 26 -4.05 -6.39 -13.28
CA PRO A 26 -3.24 -7.50 -13.80
C PRO A 26 -4.10 -8.77 -13.90
N THR A 27 -5.15 -8.75 -14.72
CA THR A 27 -6.01 -9.89 -14.98
C THR A 27 -5.24 -10.90 -15.83
N PRO A 28 -5.57 -12.19 -15.73
CA PRO A 28 -5.00 -13.19 -16.63
C PRO A 28 -5.07 -12.80 -18.12
N TYR A 29 -6.17 -12.14 -18.53
CA TYR A 29 -6.34 -11.59 -19.87
C TYR A 29 -5.32 -10.50 -20.23
N ASN A 30 -5.10 -9.52 -19.34
CA ASN A 30 -4.14 -8.45 -19.59
C ASN A 30 -2.71 -8.98 -19.60
N ILE A 31 -2.35 -9.86 -18.67
CA ILE A 31 -1.02 -10.50 -18.66
C ILE A 31 -0.80 -11.27 -19.96
N SER A 32 -1.79 -12.05 -20.40
CA SER A 32 -1.76 -12.77 -21.67
C SER A 32 -1.53 -11.83 -22.86
N LYS A 33 -2.32 -10.75 -22.95
CA LYS A 33 -2.24 -9.77 -24.04
C LYS A 33 -0.89 -9.06 -24.10
N TYR A 34 -0.35 -8.62 -22.97
CA TYR A 34 0.87 -7.81 -22.92
C TYR A 34 2.15 -8.63 -23.02
N ASN A 35 2.13 -9.88 -22.55
CA ASN A 35 3.29 -10.77 -22.63
C ASN A 35 3.23 -11.76 -23.80
N TYR A 36 2.19 -11.67 -24.64
CA TYR A 36 1.94 -12.61 -25.74
C TYR A 36 1.90 -14.09 -25.28
N ILE A 37 1.40 -14.34 -24.07
CA ILE A 37 1.28 -15.68 -23.48
C ILE A 37 -0.14 -16.20 -23.72
N ASN A 38 -0.29 -17.50 -24.00
CA ASN A 38 -1.61 -18.13 -24.12
C ASN A 38 -2.45 -17.92 -22.82
N PRO A 39 -3.70 -17.45 -22.89
CA PRO A 39 -4.54 -17.19 -21.71
C PRO A 39 -4.67 -18.40 -20.78
N GLY A 40 -4.83 -19.62 -21.33
CA GLY A 40 -4.95 -20.86 -20.56
C GLY A 40 -3.68 -21.18 -19.76
N ALA A 41 -2.50 -20.90 -20.32
CA ALA A 41 -1.23 -21.02 -19.60
C ALA A 41 -1.11 -20.00 -18.46
N VAL A 42 -1.64 -18.77 -18.67
CA VAL A 42 -1.69 -17.74 -17.62
C VAL A 42 -2.61 -18.17 -16.47
N TYR A 43 -3.83 -18.64 -16.77
CA TYR A 43 -4.76 -19.12 -15.76
C TYR A 43 -4.18 -20.30 -14.96
N LYS A 44 -3.60 -21.29 -15.64
CA LYS A 44 -2.98 -22.44 -14.97
C LYS A 44 -1.86 -22.02 -14.02
N SER A 45 -0.97 -21.14 -14.48
CA SER A 45 0.17 -20.68 -13.67
C SER A 45 -0.29 -19.75 -12.54
N TRP A 46 -1.33 -18.95 -12.76
CA TRP A 46 -1.97 -18.13 -11.73
C TRP A 46 -2.49 -18.98 -10.58
N HIS A 47 -3.26 -20.03 -10.89
CA HIS A 47 -3.73 -20.98 -9.88
C HIS A 47 -2.58 -21.65 -9.15
N ILE A 48 -1.56 -22.13 -9.87
CA ILE A 48 -0.36 -22.70 -9.24
C ILE A 48 0.26 -21.72 -8.25
N LEU A 49 0.46 -20.45 -8.63
CA LEU A 49 1.09 -19.45 -7.75
C LEU A 49 0.26 -19.20 -6.46
N VAL A 50 -1.07 -19.23 -6.55
CA VAL A 50 -1.96 -19.08 -5.38
C VAL A 50 -1.98 -20.36 -4.55
N ASP A 51 -2.26 -21.51 -5.18
CA ASP A 51 -2.44 -22.80 -4.52
C ASP A 51 -1.15 -23.31 -3.85
N SER A 52 0.01 -22.99 -4.42
CA SER A 52 1.31 -23.34 -3.84
C SER A 52 1.81 -22.33 -2.78
N GLY A 53 1.05 -21.26 -2.52
CA GLY A 53 1.37 -20.28 -1.49
C GLY A 53 2.49 -19.29 -1.85
N TYR A 54 2.93 -19.24 -3.12
CA TYR A 54 3.81 -18.17 -3.60
C TYR A 54 3.11 -16.80 -3.51
N ILE A 55 1.81 -16.77 -3.77
CA ILE A 55 0.92 -15.65 -3.46
C ILE A 55 0.12 -16.03 -2.22
N LYS A 56 0.40 -15.36 -1.11
CA LYS A 56 -0.31 -15.60 0.15
C LYS A 56 -1.65 -14.87 0.24
N LYS A 57 -1.78 -13.76 -0.48
CA LYS A 57 -2.92 -12.85 -0.38
C LYS A 57 -3.01 -11.95 -1.60
N LEU A 58 -4.23 -11.78 -2.10
CA LEU A 58 -4.56 -10.73 -3.07
C LEU A 58 -5.46 -9.73 -2.36
N ALA A 59 -4.99 -8.50 -2.13
CA ALA A 59 -5.77 -7.51 -1.40
C ALA A 59 -5.95 -6.22 -2.21
N LEU A 60 -7.10 -5.56 -2.03
CA LEU A 60 -7.28 -4.20 -2.50
C LEU A 60 -6.56 -3.25 -1.54
N ILE A 61 -5.59 -2.51 -2.07
CA ILE A 61 -4.90 -1.42 -1.37
C ILE A 61 -5.48 -0.11 -1.89
N PRO A 62 -6.21 0.65 -1.06
CA PRO A 62 -6.80 1.91 -1.49
C PRO A 62 -5.72 2.95 -1.81
N SER A 63 -5.98 3.75 -2.85
CA SER A 63 -5.10 4.87 -3.23
C SER A 63 -4.88 5.81 -2.06
N ASN A 64 -3.65 6.29 -1.91
CA ASN A 64 -3.23 7.22 -0.87
C ASN A 64 -4.13 8.48 -0.82
N GLU A 65 -4.61 8.93 -1.99
CA GLU A 65 -5.51 10.08 -2.16
C GLU A 65 -6.84 9.91 -1.43
N ILE A 66 -7.40 8.71 -1.47
CA ILE A 66 -8.74 8.40 -0.96
C ILE A 66 -8.75 8.30 0.56
N VAL A 67 -7.60 7.96 1.16
CA VAL A 67 -7.48 7.67 2.60
C VAL A 67 -6.67 8.74 3.34
N ALA A 68 -6.28 9.81 2.63
CA ALA A 68 -5.35 10.83 3.12
C ALA A 68 -4.13 10.22 3.80
N ARG A 69 -3.52 9.19 3.17
CA ARG A 69 -2.36 8.48 3.72
C ARG A 69 -1.19 9.44 3.78
N GLN A 70 -0.57 9.53 4.95
CA GLN A 70 0.63 10.32 5.17
C GLN A 70 1.80 9.39 5.42
N VAL A 71 2.96 9.79 4.91
CA VAL A 71 4.18 8.98 4.99
C VAL A 71 5.21 9.74 5.81
N ILE A 72 5.75 9.06 6.80
CA ILE A 72 6.88 9.53 7.60
C ILE A 72 8.10 8.70 7.20
N LEU A 73 9.22 9.38 6.98
CA LEU A 73 10.48 8.77 6.61
C LEU A 73 11.51 8.98 7.73
N ILE A 74 12.17 7.90 8.13
CA ILE A 74 13.27 7.95 9.10
C ILE A 74 14.53 7.43 8.41
N PRO A 75 15.54 8.27 8.14
CA PRO A 75 16.79 7.87 7.51
C PRO A 75 17.55 6.84 8.35
N GLY A 76 18.06 5.83 7.65
CA GLY A 76 18.74 4.69 8.24
C GLY A 76 20.22 4.91 8.51
N ASN A 77 20.57 5.79 9.44
CA ASN A 77 21.96 6.21 9.58
C ASN A 77 22.78 5.41 10.63
N SER A 78 22.14 4.58 11.47
CA SER A 78 22.86 3.78 12.50
C SER A 78 22.02 2.76 13.29
N ILE A 79 20.77 2.48 12.89
CA ILE A 79 19.75 1.95 13.83
C ILE A 79 19.52 0.45 13.68
N LYS A 80 19.26 -0.23 14.81
CA LYS A 80 18.64 -1.57 14.81
C LYS A 80 17.15 -1.44 14.49
N ILE A 81 16.77 -1.79 13.26
CA ILE A 81 15.38 -1.79 12.75
C ILE A 81 14.39 -2.42 13.74
N SER A 82 14.79 -3.49 14.43
CA SER A 82 13.95 -4.17 15.43
C SER A 82 13.46 -3.23 16.53
N LYS A 83 14.29 -2.30 17.01
CA LYS A 83 13.90 -1.36 18.07
C LYS A 83 12.81 -0.38 17.62
N ILE A 84 12.80 0.01 16.35
CA ILE A 84 11.77 0.90 15.81
C ILE A 84 10.43 0.14 15.77
N PHE A 85 10.43 -1.08 15.24
CA PHE A 85 9.23 -1.93 15.22
C PHE A 85 8.68 -2.16 16.64
N ASP A 86 9.52 -2.58 17.59
CA ASP A 86 9.10 -2.90 18.96
C ASP A 86 8.47 -1.69 19.67
N ARG A 87 9.00 -0.48 19.43
CA ARG A 87 8.50 0.75 20.05
C ARG A 87 7.21 1.24 19.40
N LEU A 88 7.06 1.08 18.09
CA LEU A 88 5.96 1.68 17.33
C LEU A 88 4.78 0.73 17.05
N SER A 89 4.94 -0.58 17.21
CA SER A 89 3.92 -1.58 16.88
C SER A 89 2.61 -1.46 17.66
N GLY A 90 2.59 -0.73 18.78
CA GLY A 90 1.39 -0.51 19.59
C GLY A 90 0.61 0.77 19.26
N ILE A 91 1.05 1.56 18.28
CA ILE A 91 0.46 2.88 18.01
C ILE A 91 -0.73 2.74 17.05
N TYR A 92 -1.93 3.04 17.56
CA TYR A 92 -3.20 2.78 16.86
C TYR A 92 -3.39 3.51 15.52
N PHE A 93 -2.65 4.61 15.28
CA PHE A 93 -2.75 5.40 14.05
C PHE A 93 -1.66 5.04 13.02
N ILE A 94 -0.71 4.16 13.38
CA ILE A 94 0.27 3.63 12.45
C ILE A 94 -0.37 2.44 11.72
N GLU A 95 -0.53 2.57 10.42
CA GLU A 95 -1.15 1.54 9.58
C GLU A 95 -0.13 0.50 9.13
N SER A 96 1.03 0.98 8.68
CA SER A 96 2.08 0.11 8.17
C SER A 96 3.45 0.68 8.45
N MET A 97 4.42 -0.23 8.56
CA MET A 97 5.82 0.09 8.76
C MET A 97 6.66 -0.87 7.92
N HIS A 98 7.58 -0.34 7.11
CA HIS A 98 8.45 -1.15 6.27
C HIS A 98 9.77 -0.45 5.94
N LEU A 99 10.73 -1.24 5.46
CA LEU A 99 12.05 -0.77 5.05
C LEU A 99 12.05 -0.48 3.55
N GLY A 100 12.50 0.71 3.16
CA GLY A 100 12.80 1.06 1.77
C GLY A 100 14.31 1.15 1.55
N HIS A 101 14.77 0.71 0.38
CA HIS A 101 16.13 0.98 -0.09
C HIS A 101 16.16 2.26 -0.91
N ILE A 102 17.18 3.09 -0.70
CA ILE A 102 17.40 4.29 -1.51
C ILE A 102 18.47 3.95 -2.55
N TYR A 103 18.05 3.85 -3.80
CA TYR A 103 18.96 3.71 -4.94
C TYR A 103 19.09 5.10 -5.58
N GLU A 104 20.25 5.73 -5.42
CA GLU A 104 20.65 7.03 -6.00
C GLU A 104 19.65 8.19 -5.79
N SER A 105 19.91 9.05 -4.80
CA SER A 105 19.10 10.25 -4.55
C SER A 105 19.42 11.36 -5.57
N SER A 106 18.99 11.22 -6.82
CA SER A 106 19.13 12.28 -7.85
C SER A 106 17.87 13.16 -7.98
N GLY A 107 17.14 13.39 -6.89
CA GLY A 107 15.97 14.29 -6.89
C GLY A 107 15.63 14.81 -5.49
N ILE A 108 15.39 16.13 -5.41
CA ILE A 108 14.79 17.03 -4.37
C ILE A 108 15.18 16.81 -2.88
N PHE A 109 15.49 15.60 -2.42
CA PHE A 109 15.97 15.29 -1.08
C PHE A 109 17.28 14.47 -1.15
N SER A 110 18.40 15.08 -0.80
CA SER A 110 19.66 14.38 -0.56
C SER A 110 19.62 13.68 0.81
N ILE A 111 18.80 12.62 0.94
CA ILE A 111 18.82 11.77 2.12
C ILE A 111 20.11 10.95 2.06
N ASN A 112 21.11 11.34 2.84
CA ASN A 112 22.37 10.60 2.96
C ASN A 112 22.19 9.36 3.85
N ALA A 113 21.47 8.36 3.33
CA ALA A 113 21.19 7.08 3.96
C ALA A 113 21.10 5.97 2.91
N SER A 114 21.56 4.76 3.24
CA SER A 114 21.44 3.58 2.34
C SER A 114 20.05 2.93 2.40
N TRP A 115 19.27 3.25 3.43
CA TRP A 115 17.90 2.80 3.62
C TRP A 115 17.09 3.84 4.37
N VAL A 116 15.76 3.71 4.29
CA VAL A 116 14.78 4.54 4.98
C VAL A 116 13.73 3.66 5.63
N PHE A 117 13.35 3.99 6.85
CA PHE A 117 12.18 3.41 7.49
C PHE A 117 10.95 4.23 7.09
N ILE A 118 9.95 3.56 6.55
CA ILE A 118 8.73 4.17 6.05
C ILE A 118 7.60 3.82 7.01
N ILE A 119 6.94 4.84 7.55
CA ILE A 119 5.76 4.71 8.42
C ILE A 119 4.59 5.33 7.68
N GLU A 120 3.52 4.56 7.51
CA GLU A 120 2.28 5.03 6.91
C GLU A 120 1.24 5.28 8.01
N ILE A 121 0.64 6.47 7.95
CA ILE A 121 -0.42 6.91 8.87
C ILE A 121 -1.67 7.16 8.03
N LEU A 122 -2.80 6.61 8.46
CA LEU A 122 -4.09 6.86 7.81
C LEU A 122 -4.85 7.99 8.49
N ASN A 123 -5.67 8.67 7.68
CA ASN A 123 -6.78 9.51 8.15
C ASN A 123 -6.39 10.48 9.27
N SER A 124 -5.20 11.07 9.16
CA SER A 124 -4.71 12.07 10.10
C SER A 124 -4.89 13.44 9.48
N PRO A 125 -6.01 14.14 9.74
CA PRO A 125 -6.11 15.54 9.35
C PRO A 125 -4.90 16.31 9.90
N LEU A 126 -4.45 17.34 9.18
CA LEU A 126 -3.18 18.04 9.46
C LEU A 126 -3.03 18.50 10.91
N ASN A 127 -4.14 18.91 11.53
CA ASN A 127 -4.19 19.34 12.93
C ASN A 127 -3.87 18.21 13.94
N ILE A 128 -3.96 16.95 13.53
CA ILE A 128 -3.59 15.76 14.32
C ILE A 128 -2.20 15.25 13.92
N LEU A 129 -1.72 15.52 12.70
CA LEU A 129 -0.43 15.04 12.21
C LEU A 129 0.75 15.49 13.08
N ASP A 130 0.81 16.77 13.47
CA ASP A 130 1.91 17.25 14.31
C ASP A 130 1.88 16.62 15.71
N LYS A 131 0.67 16.31 16.22
CA LYS A 131 0.51 15.53 17.46
C LYS A 131 1.01 14.09 17.28
N ASN A 132 0.67 13.44 16.17
CA ASN A 132 1.10 12.07 15.87
C ASN A 132 2.62 11.98 15.68
N ILE A 133 3.23 12.96 14.99
CA ILE A 133 4.69 13.04 14.84
C ILE A 133 5.36 13.23 16.21
N ARG A 134 4.81 14.07 17.09
CA ARG A 134 5.32 14.22 18.47
C ARG A 134 5.27 12.89 19.23
N ILE A 135 4.15 12.18 19.18
CA ILE A 135 4.02 10.86 19.82
C ILE A 135 5.06 9.88 19.28
N ILE A 136 5.26 9.84 17.95
CA ILE A 136 6.30 8.98 17.35
C ILE A 136 7.68 9.39 17.84
N ASN A 137 8.01 10.68 17.82
CA ASN A 137 9.29 11.20 18.34
C ASN A 137 9.51 10.84 19.81
N ASP A 138 8.49 10.98 20.65
CA ASP A 138 8.56 10.66 22.09
C ASP A 138 8.80 9.17 22.32
N MET A 139 8.08 8.30 21.60
CA MET A 139 8.28 6.84 21.65
C MET A 139 9.66 6.43 21.15
N LEU A 140 10.25 7.28 20.32
CA LEU A 140 11.58 7.17 19.78
C LEU A 140 12.62 8.01 20.57
N ASN A 141 12.28 8.52 21.76
CA ASN A 141 13.17 9.30 22.64
C ASN A 141 13.87 10.51 21.97
N ASN A 142 13.30 11.07 20.91
CA ASN A 142 13.91 12.13 20.10
C ASN A 142 15.31 11.77 19.54
N GLU A 143 15.65 10.48 19.46
CA GLU A 143 16.95 10.01 18.95
C GLU A 143 17.04 10.11 17.40
N TYR A 144 15.97 10.51 16.70
CA TYR A 144 15.80 10.29 15.26
C TYR A 144 15.40 11.57 14.52
N ASN A 145 16.05 11.81 13.38
CA ASN A 145 15.64 12.83 12.44
C ASN A 145 14.45 12.32 11.63
N ILE A 146 13.24 12.75 12.00
CA ILE A 146 12.03 12.46 11.23
C ILE A 146 11.95 13.41 10.02
N LEU A 147 12.01 12.86 8.82
CA LEU A 147 11.72 13.58 7.58
C LEU A 147 10.23 13.45 7.25
N LYS A 148 9.54 14.59 7.21
CA LYS A 148 8.14 14.66 6.83
C LYS A 148 8.03 14.84 5.32
N ILE A 149 7.43 13.89 4.62
CA ILE A 149 7.04 14.06 3.21
C ILE A 149 5.54 13.86 3.11
N THR A 150 4.80 14.91 2.74
CA THR A 150 3.37 14.82 2.46
C THR A 150 3.04 15.42 1.11
N ASN A 151 2.19 14.72 0.35
CA ASN A 151 1.14 15.32 -0.46
C ASN A 151 0.13 14.25 -0.89
N TYR A 152 -1.07 14.33 -0.32
CA TYR A 152 -2.32 14.28 -1.07
C TYR A 152 -3.28 15.31 -0.47
N ASP A 153 -4.15 15.86 -1.32
CA ASP A 153 -4.87 17.13 -1.16
C ASP A 153 -5.29 17.47 0.29
N TYR A 154 -4.77 18.59 0.80
CA TYR A 154 -4.74 18.98 2.22
C TYR A 154 -6.11 19.21 2.87
N ASN A 155 -7.16 19.34 2.08
CA ASN A 155 -8.53 19.60 2.53
C ASN A 155 -9.44 18.36 2.45
N PHE A 156 -8.90 17.20 2.10
CA PHE A 156 -9.71 16.00 1.96
C PHE A 156 -9.96 15.34 3.32
N SER A 157 -11.19 15.46 3.81
CA SER A 157 -11.73 14.59 4.86
C SER A 157 -12.56 13.50 4.19
N MET A 158 -12.17 12.24 4.39
CA MET A 158 -12.89 11.10 3.83
C MET A 158 -14.34 11.10 4.37
N PRO A 159 -15.37 11.15 3.50
CA PRO A 159 -16.75 10.97 3.92
C PRO A 159 -16.94 9.64 4.67
N ASP A 160 -17.85 9.58 5.64
CA ASP A 160 -18.01 8.39 6.49
C ASP A 160 -18.37 7.13 5.70
N TYR A 161 -19.20 7.25 4.66
CA TYR A 161 -19.52 6.11 3.79
C TYR A 161 -18.29 5.56 3.03
N LEU A 162 -17.32 6.43 2.70
CA LEU A 162 -16.06 6.00 2.11
C LEU A 162 -15.17 5.34 3.16
N LYS A 163 -15.13 5.84 4.40
CA LYS A 163 -14.44 5.16 5.51
C LYS A 163 -15.01 3.76 5.77
N ASP A 164 -16.33 3.62 5.74
CA ASP A 164 -16.99 2.32 5.90
C ASP A 164 -16.72 1.38 4.73
N LEU A 165 -16.71 1.91 3.50
CA LEU A 165 -16.31 1.15 2.32
C LEU A 165 -14.86 0.68 2.46
N TYR A 166 -13.94 1.58 2.80
CA TYR A 166 -12.53 1.31 3.07
C TYR A 166 -12.38 0.19 4.10
N ASN A 167 -12.96 0.35 5.28
CA ASN A 167 -12.92 -0.65 6.36
C ASN A 167 -13.55 -2.00 5.97
N SER A 168 -14.34 -2.03 4.89
CA SER A 168 -14.97 -3.25 4.40
C SER A 168 -14.16 -3.99 3.36
N ILE A 169 -13.18 -3.34 2.71
CA ILE A 169 -12.37 -3.91 1.62
C ILE A 169 -10.87 -3.93 1.92
N ALA A 170 -10.38 -2.98 2.71
CA ALA A 170 -8.96 -2.78 2.96
C ALA A 170 -8.36 -4.03 3.60
N TYR A 171 -7.28 -4.52 3.00
CA TYR A 171 -6.54 -5.71 3.45
C TYR A 171 -7.40 -6.97 3.59
N LYS A 172 -8.59 -7.05 2.99
CA LYS A 172 -9.28 -8.33 2.82
C LYS A 172 -8.73 -9.02 1.59
N ASP A 173 -8.76 -10.35 1.61
CA ASP A 173 -8.52 -11.07 0.37
C ASP A 173 -9.65 -10.74 -0.61
N ILE A 174 -9.34 -10.53 -1.89
CA ILE A 174 -10.31 -10.26 -2.94
C ILE A 174 -11.38 -11.35 -3.03
N TYR A 175 -11.03 -12.60 -2.67
CA TYR A 175 -11.97 -13.71 -2.66
C TYR A 175 -13.00 -13.62 -1.52
N ASP A 176 -12.69 -12.89 -0.45
CA ASP A 176 -13.57 -12.68 0.70
C ASP A 176 -14.47 -11.44 0.54
N ILE A 177 -14.31 -10.68 -0.55
CA ILE A 177 -15.09 -9.46 -0.79
C ILE A 177 -16.49 -9.83 -1.29
N ASN A 178 -17.49 -9.55 -0.47
CA ASN A 178 -18.90 -9.67 -0.83
C ASN A 178 -19.57 -8.30 -0.97
N LEU A 179 -19.83 -7.90 -2.22
CA LEU A 179 -20.43 -6.59 -2.53
C LEU A 179 -21.82 -6.40 -1.92
N LYS A 180 -22.59 -7.46 -1.68
CA LYS A 180 -23.91 -7.38 -1.03
C LYS A 180 -23.76 -7.01 0.45
N VAL A 181 -22.85 -7.67 1.16
CA VAL A 181 -22.55 -7.37 2.56
C VAL A 181 -22.03 -5.93 2.72
N ILE A 182 -21.17 -5.48 1.81
CA ILE A 182 -20.66 -4.10 1.80
C ILE A 182 -21.80 -3.10 1.52
N SER A 183 -22.62 -3.38 0.51
CA SER A 183 -23.82 -2.61 0.15
C SER A 183 -24.75 -2.40 1.34
N ASP A 184 -25.05 -3.47 2.07
CA ASP A 184 -25.92 -3.44 3.25
C ASP A 184 -25.31 -2.61 4.38
N ARG A 185 -24.00 -2.71 4.60
CA ARG A 185 -23.26 -1.95 5.62
C ARG A 185 -23.25 -0.45 5.34
N ILE A 186 -22.91 -0.05 4.10
CA ILE A 186 -22.76 1.37 3.74
C ILE A 186 -24.06 2.02 3.26
N LYS A 187 -25.16 1.24 3.22
CA LYS A 187 -26.49 1.68 2.77
C LYS A 187 -26.49 2.29 1.36
N LYS A 188 -25.77 1.65 0.43
CA LYS A 188 -25.71 2.02 -1.00
C LYS A 188 -26.01 0.80 -1.86
N SER A 189 -26.53 1.00 -3.07
CA SER A 189 -26.77 -0.12 -3.99
C SER A 189 -25.47 -0.82 -4.37
N VAL A 190 -25.51 -2.13 -4.64
CA VAL A 190 -24.35 -2.89 -5.17
C VAL A 190 -23.74 -2.22 -6.42
N LYS A 191 -24.59 -1.66 -7.30
CA LYS A 191 -24.13 -0.91 -8.49
C LYS A 191 -23.34 0.34 -8.12
N THR A 192 -23.69 1.01 -7.02
CA THR A 192 -22.98 2.18 -6.49
C THR A 192 -21.70 1.77 -5.78
N VAL A 193 -21.68 0.66 -5.04
CA VAL A 193 -20.45 0.14 -4.39
C VAL A 193 -19.41 -0.28 -5.43
N ASN A 194 -19.85 -0.86 -6.55
CA ASN A 194 -18.97 -1.34 -7.61
C ASN A 194 -18.44 -0.22 -8.54
N ARG A 195 -19.00 0.99 -8.46
CA ARG A 195 -18.56 2.17 -9.21
C ARG A 195 -17.54 2.94 -8.40
#